data_AF-A0A1I4DLB0-F1
#
_entry.id   AF-A0A1I4DLB0-F1
#
_cell.length_a   1.000
_cell.length_b   1.000
_cell.length_c   1.000
_cell.angle_alpha   90.00
_cell.angle_beta   90.00
_cell.angle_gamma   90.00
#
_symmetry.space_group_name_H-M   'P 1'
#
loop_
_entity.id
_entity.type
_entity.pdbx_description
1 polymer ?
#
loop_
_entity_poly.entity_id
_entity_poly.type
_entity_poly.pdbx_seq_one_letter_code
_entity_poly.pdbx_strand_id
1 'polypeptide(L)' 'MATPNYPKSNGDVQRELRQGIIEAQAAAQNRVEFVQASKGLILPNLAGHPAAPASGVILYALAGHLWCKEADGSPHQLTS' A
#
# COMPACT_ATOMS: atom_id res chain seq x y z
N MET A 1 -17.83 47.69 -3.46
CA MET A 1 -18.83 47.27 -2.45
C MET A 1 -18.36 45.95 -1.88
N ALA A 2 -17.96 45.90 -0.62
CA ALA A 2 -17.59 44.65 0.05
C ALA A 2 -18.87 43.91 0.46
N THR A 3 -18.98 42.62 0.14
CA THR A 3 -20.07 41.78 0.62
C THR A 3 -20.03 41.71 2.16
N PRO A 4 -21.13 41.92 2.87
CA PRO A 4 -21.15 41.81 4.32
C PRO A 4 -20.79 40.38 4.75
N ASN A 5 -19.88 40.25 5.71
CA ASN A 5 -19.48 38.96 6.26
C ASN A 5 -20.49 38.53 7.33
N TYR A 6 -21.49 37.75 6.95
CA TYR A 6 -22.48 37.23 7.88
C TYR A 6 -21.91 36.02 8.65
N PRO A 7 -22.14 35.92 9.97
CA PRO A 7 -21.73 34.76 10.74
C PRO A 7 -22.45 33.51 10.23
N LYS A 8 -21.70 32.40 10.10
CA LYS A 8 -22.24 31.11 9.67
C LYS A 8 -23.37 30.68 10.61
N SER A 9 -24.47 30.20 10.05
CA SER A 9 -25.56 29.64 10.85
C SER A 9 -25.21 28.22 11.33
N ASN A 10 -25.88 27.75 12.38
CA ASN A 10 -25.73 26.37 12.84
C ASN A 10 -26.07 25.34 11.73
N GLY A 11 -26.95 25.69 10.79
CA GLY A 11 -27.27 24.85 9.64
C GLY A 11 -26.12 24.73 8.64
N ASP A 12 -25.34 25.79 8.46
CA ASP A 12 -24.16 25.79 7.59
C ASP A 12 -23.06 24.92 8.17
N VAL A 13 -22.83 25.01 9.49
CA VAL A 13 -21.87 24.16 10.21
C VAL A 13 -22.26 22.69 10.11
N GLN A 14 -23.55 22.36 10.25
CA GLN A 14 -24.02 20.98 10.08
C GLN A 14 -23.88 20.46 8.65
N ARG A 15 -24.04 21.32 7.64
CA ARG A 15 -23.84 20.95 6.23
C ARG A 15 -22.37 20.68 5.92
N GLU A 16 -21.46 21.53 6.41
CA GLU A 16 -20.01 21.35 6.27
C GLU A 16 -19.54 20.05 6.95
N LEU A 17 -20.04 19.76 8.16
CA LEU A 17 -19.75 18.52 8.87
C LEU A 17 -20.23 17.28 8.09
N ARG A 18 -21.44 17.32 7.52
CA ARG A 18 -21.96 16.23 6.69
C ARG A 18 -21.11 16.02 5.44
N GLN A 19 -20.68 17.11 4.77
CA GLN A 19 -19.78 17.02 3.62
C GLN A 19 -18.44 16.39 3.99
N GLY A 20 -17.81 16.84 5.08
CA GLY A 20 -16.56 16.25 5.56
C GLY A 20 -16.67 14.75 5.90
N ILE A 21 -17.81 14.32 6.45
CA ILE A 21 -18.08 12.89 6.72
C ILE A 21 -18.22 12.10 5.41
N ILE A 22 -18.94 12.63 4.42
CA ILE A 22 -19.13 11.99 3.11
C ILE A 22 -17.80 11.85 2.38
N GLU A 23 -16.97 12.90 2.38
CA GLU A 23 -15.64 12.89 1.75
C GLU A 23 -14.68 11.91 2.44
N ALA A 24 -14.69 11.86 3.78
CA ALA A 24 -13.90 10.89 4.54
C ALA A 24 -14.34 9.44 4.28
N GLN A 25 -15.65 9.20 4.16
CA GLN A 25 -16.20 7.89 3.82
C GLN A 25 -15.83 7.47 2.39
N ALA A 26 -15.89 8.39 1.42
CA ALA A 26 -15.48 8.13 0.05
C ALA A 26 -13.97 7.81 -0.05
N ALA A 27 -13.12 8.52 0.70
CA ALA A 27 -11.69 8.24 0.77
C ALA A 27 -11.38 6.86 1.39
N ALA A 28 -12.17 6.44 2.39
CA ALA A 28 -12.04 5.12 3.00
C ALA A 28 -12.48 3.99 2.05
N GLN A 29 -13.53 4.21 1.25
CA GLN A 29 -14.01 3.25 0.25
C GLN A 29 -13.06 3.07 -0.94
N ASN A 30 -12.22 4.08 -1.21
CA ASN A 30 -11.20 4.02 -2.26
C ASN A 30 -9.90 3.31 -1.83
N ARG A 31 -9.86 2.72 -0.62
CA ARG A 31 -8.82 1.73 -0.31
C ARG A 31 -9.07 0.52 -1.20
N VAL A 32 -8.25 0.41 -2.25
CA VAL A 32 -8.13 -0.79 -3.09
C VAL A 32 -8.16 -1.99 -2.16
N GLU A 33 -9.20 -2.81 -2.25
CA GLU A 33 -9.23 -4.09 -1.56
C GLU A 33 -7.93 -4.80 -1.96
N PHE A 34 -7.08 -5.14 -0.98
CA PHE A 34 -6.00 -6.06 -1.24
C PHE A 34 -6.69 -7.35 -1.68
N VAL A 35 -6.84 -7.52 -2.99
CA VAL A 35 -7.40 -8.72 -3.58
C VAL A 35 -6.50 -9.83 -3.08
N GLN A 36 -7.02 -10.59 -2.12
CA GLN A 36 -6.34 -11.77 -1.63
C GLN A 36 -6.27 -12.69 -2.84
N ALA A 37 -5.12 -12.69 -3.52
CA ALA A 37 -4.84 -13.61 -4.60
C ALA A 37 -4.89 -15.00 -3.97
N SER A 38 -6.05 -15.63 -4.06
CA SER A 38 -6.35 -16.94 -3.48
C SER A 38 -5.61 -18.08 -4.18
N LYS A 39 -4.76 -17.74 -5.16
CA LYS A 39 -3.81 -18.65 -5.80
C LYS A 39 -2.42 -18.28 -5.28
N GLY A 40 -1.83 -19.18 -4.48
CA GLY A 40 -0.48 -18.99 -3.96
C GLY A 40 0.54 -18.73 -5.08
N LEU A 41 1.52 -17.89 -4.80
CA LEU A 41 2.66 -17.65 -5.69
C LEU A 41 3.59 -18.85 -5.64
N ILE A 42 3.78 -19.54 -6.78
CA ILE A 42 4.72 -20.66 -6.89
C ILE A 42 6.02 -20.12 -7.48
N LEU A 43 7.11 -20.20 -6.70
CA LEU A 43 8.45 -19.85 -7.10
C LEU A 43 9.30 -21.14 -7.19
N PRO A 44 9.87 -21.48 -8.36
CA PRO A 44 10.78 -22.61 -8.46
C PRO A 44 12.09 -22.30 -7.73
N ASN A 45 12.71 -23.34 -7.14
CA ASN A 45 14.01 -23.21 -6.51
C ASN A 45 15.09 -22.88 -7.55
N LEU A 46 15.87 -21.84 -7.29
CA LEU A 46 17.11 -21.58 -8.03
C LEU A 46 18.22 -22.55 -7.62
N ALA A 47 19.24 -22.65 -8.48
CA ALA A 47 20.44 -23.43 -8.18
C ALA A 47 21.41 -22.71 -7.23
N GLY A 48 21.25 -21.42 -7.01
CA GLY A 48 22.11 -20.59 -6.17
C GLY A 48 21.58 -19.17 -6.02
N HIS A 49 22.27 -18.34 -5.24
CA HIS A 49 21.86 -16.95 -5.03
C HIS A 49 22.01 -16.13 -6.33
N PRO A 50 20.97 -15.37 -6.73
CA PRO A 50 21.07 -14.47 -7.86
C PRO A 50 22.03 -13.30 -7.56
N ALA A 51 22.55 -12.68 -8.62
CA ALA A 51 23.31 -11.45 -8.51
C ALA A 51 22.43 -10.32 -7.93
N ALA A 52 23.08 -9.33 -7.29
CA ALA A 52 22.38 -8.17 -6.76
C ALA A 52 21.66 -7.40 -7.89
N PRO A 53 20.39 -7.01 -7.71
CA PRO A 53 19.70 -6.18 -8.68
C PRO A 53 20.31 -4.77 -8.73
N ALA A 54 20.27 -4.12 -9.90
CA ALA A 54 20.73 -2.74 -10.03
C ALA A 54 19.88 -1.73 -9.21
N SER A 55 18.63 -2.08 -8.90
CA SER A 55 17.76 -1.34 -8.00
C SER A 55 16.62 -2.24 -7.48
N GLY A 56 16.05 -1.90 -6.32
CA GLY A 56 14.93 -2.63 -5.73
C GLY A 56 15.35 -3.96 -5.08
N VAL A 57 14.51 -4.98 -5.26
CA VAL A 57 14.63 -6.27 -4.59
C VAL A 57 14.28 -7.43 -5.52
N ILE A 58 14.99 -8.56 -5.38
CA ILE A 58 14.65 -9.83 -6.03
C ILE A 58 14.08 -10.77 -4.96
N LEU A 59 12.87 -11.26 -5.19
CA LEU A 59 12.25 -12.33 -4.41
C LEU A 59 12.43 -13.65 -5.14
N TYR A 60 12.97 -14.66 -4.45
CA TYR A 60 13.31 -15.93 -5.06
C TYR A 60 13.22 -17.10 -4.08
N ALA A 61 13.03 -18.32 -4.59
CA ALA A 61 13.07 -19.53 -3.76
C ALA A 61 14.45 -20.21 -3.88
N LEU A 62 15.00 -20.66 -2.75
CA LEU A 62 16.23 -21.44 -2.68
C LEU A 62 16.10 -22.48 -1.57
N ALA A 63 16.38 -23.74 -1.90
CA ALA A 63 16.28 -24.88 -0.99
C ALA A 63 14.90 -25.01 -0.29
N GLY A 64 13.81 -24.57 -0.95
CA GLY A 64 12.45 -24.63 -0.39
C GLY A 64 12.09 -23.45 0.51
N HIS A 65 13.00 -22.50 0.72
CA HIS A 65 12.74 -21.30 1.48
C HIS A 65 12.58 -20.10 0.54
N LEU A 66 11.79 -19.12 0.97
CA LEU A 66 11.70 -17.82 0.31
C LEU A 66 12.86 -16.93 0.76
N TRP A 67 13.54 -16.35 -0.21
CA TRP A 67 14.65 -15.43 -0.04
C TRP A 67 14.39 -14.10 -0.74
N CYS A 68 15.08 -13.08 -0.25
CA CYS A 68 15.08 -11.71 -0.70
C CYS A 68 16.53 -11.30 -0.96
N LYS A 69 16.80 -10.61 -2.06
CA LYS A 69 18.10 -10.01 -2.38
C LYS A 69 17.88 -8.54 -2.66
N GLU A 70 18.39 -7.69 -1.79
CA GLU A 70 18.33 -6.24 -1.95
C GLU A 70 19.43 -5.76 -2.90
N ALA A 71 19.31 -4.52 -3.40
CA ALA A 71 20.27 -3.89 -4.29
C ALA A 71 21.67 -3.69 -3.64
N ASP A 72 21.75 -3.72 -2.31
CA ASP A 72 23.01 -3.74 -1.57
C ASP A 72 23.76 -5.09 -1.67
N GLY A 73 23.10 -6.12 -2.21
CA GLY A 73 23.62 -7.46 -2.36
C GLY A 73 23.43 -8.36 -1.13
N SER A 74 22.76 -7.90 -0.08
CA SER A 74 22.47 -8.67 1.13
C SER A 74 21.33 -9.68 0.87
N PRO A 75 21.56 -11.00 1.11
CA PRO A 75 20.50 -11.99 1.06
C PRO A 75 19.78 -12.11 2.41
N HIS A 76 18.44 -12.12 2.39
CA HIS A 76 17.59 -12.29 3.56
C HIS A 76 16.63 -13.46 3.35
N GLN A 77 16.57 -14.39 4.29
CA GLN A 77 15.57 -15.46 4.30
C GLN A 77 14.27 -14.95 4.93
N LEU A 78 13.15 -15.07 4.22
CA LEU A 78 11.85 -14.57 4.64
C LEU A 78 10.98 -15.62 5.34
N THR A 79 11.28 -16.90 5.15
CA THR A 79 10.54 -18.02 5.73
C THR A 79 11.48 -18.92 6.51
N SER A 80 11.18 -19.19 7.79
CA SER A 80 11.94 -20.14 8.61
C SER A 80 11.80 -21.58 8.14
#